data_AF-A0A2G6KNA2-F1
#
_entry.id   AF-A0A2G6KNA2-F1
#
_cell.length_a   1.000
_cell.length_b   1.000
_cell.length_c   1.000
_cell.angle_alpha   90.00
_cell.angle_beta   90.00
_cell.angle_gamma   90.00
#
_symmetry.space_group_name_H-M   'P 1'
#
loop_
_entity.id
_entity.type
_entity.pdbx_description
1 polymer ?
#
loop_
_entity_poly.entity_id
_entity_poly.type
_entity_poly.pdbx_seq_one_letter_code
_entity_poly.pdbx_strand_id
1 'polypeptide(L)'
;MRTHIEREQPDITLCVGQAGGRFDISIEKVAINLNEARIPDNEGNQPLDETIFPDGATAYFSNLPVKAMTQEICKRHIPASISYSAGTFVCNHLMYGVLYLIDRMYPNMKGGFIHVPYLPEQVLGKKNMPSMALADIVTALTCAIKAAVEYTEDIKIPGGRIA
;
A
#
# COMPACT_ATOMS: atom_id res chain seq x y z
N MET A 1 -6.42 2.47 13.63
CA MET A 1 -5.61 1.32 13.19
C MET A 1 -5.31 0.35 14.34
N ARG A 2 -4.47 0.73 15.33
CA ARG A 2 -4.04 -0.16 16.43
C ARG A 2 -5.20 -0.87 17.15
N THR A 3 -6.25 -0.15 17.53
CA THR A 3 -7.43 -0.73 18.18
C THR A 3 -8.11 -1.83 17.36
N HIS A 4 -8.09 -1.74 16.02
CA HIS A 4 -8.62 -2.80 15.17
C HIS A 4 -7.69 -4.01 15.13
N ILE A 5 -6.37 -3.81 15.08
CA ILE A 5 -5.39 -4.91 15.15
C ILE A 5 -5.52 -5.65 16.49
N GLU A 6 -5.63 -4.92 17.61
CA GLU A 6 -5.79 -5.49 18.94
C GLU A 6 -7.09 -6.29 19.08
N ARG A 7 -8.19 -5.79 18.51
CA ARG A 7 -9.51 -6.43 18.59
C ARG A 7 -9.64 -7.64 17.69
N GLU A 8 -9.20 -7.53 16.44
CA GLU A 8 -9.40 -8.58 15.43
C GLU A 8 -8.29 -9.64 15.44
N GLN A 9 -7.12 -9.32 16.00
CA GLN A 9 -5.93 -10.17 16.02
C GLN A 9 -5.61 -10.82 14.66
N PRO A 10 -5.46 -10.03 13.58
CA PRO A 10 -5.35 -10.59 12.23
C PRO A 10 -3.97 -11.20 11.97
N ASP A 11 -3.92 -12.28 11.18
CA ASP A 11 -2.67 -12.81 10.62
C ASP A 11 -2.08 -11.86 9.56
N ILE A 12 -2.95 -11.11 8.85
CA ILE A 12 -2.57 -10.20 7.77
C ILE A 12 -3.33 -8.87 7.89
N THR A 13 -2.61 -7.76 7.93
CA THR A 13 -3.17 -6.40 7.79
C THR A 13 -2.79 -5.79 6.44
N LEU A 14 -3.76 -5.63 5.54
CA LEU A 14 -3.56 -5.01 4.24
C LEU A 14 -4.30 -3.68 4.17
N CYS A 15 -3.55 -2.58 4.05
CA CYS A 15 -4.12 -1.26 3.87
C CYS A 15 -4.30 -0.94 2.38
N VAL A 16 -5.33 -0.16 2.06
CA VAL A 16 -5.62 0.26 0.68
C VAL A 16 -5.81 1.78 0.66
N GLY A 17 -5.17 2.44 -0.31
CA GLY A 17 -5.29 3.88 -0.52
C GLY A 17 -5.40 4.23 -1.99
N GLN A 18 -5.89 5.43 -2.29
CA GLN A 18 -6.00 5.90 -3.66
C GLN A 18 -4.75 6.70 -4.07
N ALA A 19 -4.14 6.34 -5.21
CA ALA A 19 -3.04 7.09 -5.82
C ALA A 19 -3.51 7.68 -7.15
N GLY A 20 -4.12 8.86 -7.08
CA GLY A 20 -4.56 9.60 -8.27
C GLY A 20 -3.41 9.87 -9.24
N GLY A 21 -3.59 9.49 -10.50
CA GLY A 21 -2.58 9.63 -11.55
C GLY A 21 -1.79 8.36 -11.85
N ARG A 22 -1.85 7.33 -11.01
CA ARG A 22 -1.34 5.99 -11.36
C ARG A 22 -2.35 5.27 -12.25
N PHE A 23 -1.85 4.48 -13.20
CA PHE A 23 -2.66 3.74 -14.17
C PHE A 23 -2.86 2.26 -13.81
N ASP A 24 -2.18 1.78 -12.78
CA ASP A 24 -2.13 0.38 -12.38
C ASP A 24 -2.33 0.21 -10.86
N ILE A 25 -2.63 -1.03 -10.46
CA ILE A 25 -2.61 -1.42 -9.04
C ILE A 25 -1.15 -1.44 -8.58
N SER A 26 -0.82 -0.65 -7.57
CA SER A 26 0.55 -0.54 -7.07
C SER A 26 0.69 -1.23 -5.72
N ILE A 27 1.50 -2.27 -5.66
CA ILE A 27 1.78 -2.99 -4.40
C ILE A 27 3.03 -2.38 -3.79
N GLU A 28 2.88 -1.74 -2.63
CA GLU A 28 3.97 -1.00 -2.01
C GLU A 28 4.94 -1.94 -1.30
N LYS A 29 6.22 -1.81 -1.65
CA LYS A 29 7.28 -2.62 -1.04
C LYS A 29 7.87 -1.96 0.21
N VAL A 30 7.87 -0.64 0.31
CA VAL A 30 8.56 0.09 1.38
C VAL A 30 7.74 1.29 1.86
N ALA A 31 7.76 1.50 3.18
CA ALA A 31 7.31 2.73 3.82
C ALA A 31 8.49 3.40 4.52
N ILE A 32 8.52 4.73 4.50
CA ILE A 32 9.61 5.54 5.07
C ILE A 32 9.13 6.32 6.30
N ASN A 33 10.01 6.57 7.26
CA ASN A 33 9.71 7.26 8.52
C ASN A 33 9.62 8.78 8.34
N LEU A 34 8.74 9.24 7.44
CA LEU A 34 8.60 10.65 7.07
C LEU A 34 7.13 11.00 6.83
N ASN A 35 6.69 12.06 7.49
CA ASN A 35 5.50 12.82 7.15
C ASN A 35 5.96 14.12 6.44
N GLU A 36 5.60 14.24 5.17
CA GLU A 36 5.84 15.43 4.35
C GLU A 36 4.57 15.68 3.51
N ALA A 37 3.70 16.55 4.03
CA ALA A 37 2.34 16.75 3.54
C ALA A 37 2.23 17.99 2.64
N ARG A 38 2.12 17.77 1.32
CA ARG A 38 1.89 18.85 0.33
C ARG A 38 0.54 19.58 0.53
N ILE A 39 -0.45 18.88 1.07
CA ILE A 39 -1.79 19.39 1.37
C ILE A 39 -2.18 18.98 2.79
N PRO A 40 -3.06 19.71 3.48
CA PRO A 40 -3.58 19.27 4.77
C PRO A 40 -4.39 17.98 4.63
N ASP A 41 -4.40 17.17 5.68
CA ASP A 41 -5.37 16.08 5.84
C ASP A 41 -6.78 16.63 6.15
N ASN A 42 -7.73 15.72 6.37
CA ASN A 42 -9.14 16.09 6.62
C ASN A 42 -9.36 16.83 7.94
N GLU A 43 -8.42 16.75 8.89
CA GLU A 43 -8.46 17.45 10.18
C GLU A 43 -7.62 18.74 10.15
N GLY A 44 -6.99 19.05 9.01
CA GLY A 44 -6.18 20.24 8.82
C GLY A 44 -4.70 20.06 9.17
N ASN A 45 -4.25 18.85 9.52
CA ASN A 45 -2.84 18.61 9.83
C ASN A 45 -2.02 18.62 8.54
N GLN A 46 -0.92 19.35 8.55
CA GLN A 46 0.01 19.44 7.42
C GLN A 46 1.46 19.35 7.90
N PRO A 47 1.91 18.19 8.40
CA PRO A 47 3.28 18.00 8.88
C PRO A 47 4.30 18.18 7.75
N LEU A 48 5.44 18.78 8.08
CA LEU A 48 6.53 19.08 7.15
C LEU A 48 7.85 18.60 7.76
N ASP A 49 8.56 17.70 7.07
CA ASP A 49 9.81 17.08 7.52
C ASP A 49 9.74 16.46 8.94
N GLU A 50 8.63 15.77 9.25
CA GLU A 50 8.42 15.17 10.57
C GLU A 50 8.63 13.66 10.56
N THR A 51 9.33 13.15 11.59
CA THR A 51 9.47 11.71 11.82
C THR A 51 8.14 11.12 12.32
N ILE A 52 7.71 9.97 11.78
CA ILE A 52 6.46 9.31 12.20
C ILE A 52 6.60 8.71 13.60
N PHE A 53 7.62 7.87 13.80
CA PHE A 53 7.95 7.26 15.09
C PHE A 53 9.42 7.52 15.42
N PRO A 54 9.74 8.31 16.47
CA PRO A 54 11.13 8.63 16.82
C PRO A 54 12.01 7.42 17.16
N ASP A 55 11.41 6.32 17.61
CA ASP A 55 12.11 5.07 17.95
C ASP A 55 12.02 4.00 16.84
N GLY A 56 11.45 4.34 15.68
CA GLY A 56 11.31 3.44 14.53
C GLY A 56 12.50 3.52 13.56
N ALA A 57 12.69 2.46 12.76
CA ALA A 57 13.71 2.44 11.71
C ALA A 57 13.45 3.49 10.62
N THR A 58 14.46 3.88 9.84
CA THR A 58 14.30 4.84 8.73
C THR A 58 13.25 4.42 7.71
N ALA A 59 13.14 3.11 7.45
CA ALA A 59 12.16 2.54 6.55
C ALA A 59 11.86 1.10 6.94
N TYR A 60 10.66 0.64 6.60
CA TYR A 60 10.28 -0.76 6.72
C TYR A 60 9.88 -1.33 5.37
N PHE A 61 10.36 -2.53 5.06
CA PHE A 61 9.87 -3.30 3.93
C PHE A 61 8.62 -4.08 4.33
N SER A 62 7.65 -4.13 3.43
CA SER A 62 6.53 -5.06 3.52
C SER A 62 7.05 -6.50 3.58
N ASN A 63 6.51 -7.27 4.54
CA ASN A 63 6.71 -8.71 4.69
C ASN A 63 5.65 -9.53 3.94
N LEU A 64 4.80 -8.89 3.13
CA LEU A 64 3.91 -9.58 2.18
C LEU A 64 4.68 -10.09 0.95
N PRO A 65 4.18 -11.14 0.29
CA PRO A 65 4.76 -11.66 -0.95
C PRO A 65 4.38 -10.76 -2.15
N VAL A 66 4.92 -9.54 -2.17
CA VAL A 66 4.47 -8.50 -3.11
C VAL A 66 4.64 -8.90 -4.57
N LYS A 67 5.67 -9.69 -4.92
CA LYS A 67 5.87 -10.15 -6.30
C LYS A 67 4.82 -11.19 -6.68
N ALA A 68 4.52 -12.12 -5.79
CA ALA A 68 3.45 -13.09 -6.01
C ALA A 68 2.10 -12.38 -6.17
N MET A 69 1.80 -11.42 -5.29
CA MET A 69 0.58 -10.61 -5.36
C MET A 69 0.48 -9.87 -6.71
N THR A 70 1.57 -9.23 -7.17
CA THR A 70 1.58 -8.55 -8.49
C THR A 70 1.34 -9.55 -9.62
N GLN A 71 2.01 -10.71 -9.57
CA GLN A 71 1.87 -11.71 -10.63
C GLN A 71 0.45 -12.27 -10.71
N GLU A 72 -0.20 -12.55 -9.58
CA GLU A 72 -1.58 -13.04 -9.54
C GLU A 72 -2.59 -12.02 -10.07
N ILE A 73 -2.38 -10.73 -9.82
CA ILE A 73 -3.21 -9.67 -10.43
C ILE A 73 -2.99 -9.63 -11.95
N CYS A 74 -1.74 -9.65 -12.41
CA CYS A 74 -1.41 -9.60 -13.83
C CYS A 74 -1.96 -10.82 -14.60
N LYS A 75 -2.05 -12.01 -14.00
CA LYS A 75 -2.69 -13.20 -14.58
C LYS A 75 -4.18 -12.98 -14.91
N ARG A 76 -4.83 -11.99 -14.30
CA ARG A 76 -6.20 -11.58 -14.60
C ARG A 76 -6.31 -10.51 -15.68
N HIS A 77 -5.20 -10.18 -16.34
CA HIS A 77 -5.11 -9.10 -17.35
C HIS A 77 -5.41 -7.70 -16.76
N ILE A 78 -5.18 -7.52 -15.45
CA ILE A 78 -5.29 -6.23 -14.78
C ILE A 78 -3.86 -5.69 -14.58
N PRO A 79 -3.58 -4.43 -14.97
CA PRO A 79 -2.25 -3.86 -14.83
C PRO A 79 -1.90 -3.69 -13.35
N ALA A 80 -0.77 -4.24 -12.94
CA ALA A 80 -0.22 -4.09 -11.60
C ALA A 80 1.31 -3.98 -11.62
N SER A 81 1.87 -3.27 -10.66
CA SER A 81 3.30 -3.15 -10.47
C SER A 81 3.68 -3.09 -8.99
N ILE A 82 4.96 -3.34 -8.71
CA ILE A 82 5.53 -3.11 -7.38
C ILE A 82 6.01 -1.67 -7.33
N SER A 83 5.62 -0.95 -6.29
CA SER A 83 6.03 0.43 -6.05
C SER A 83 7.04 0.48 -4.90
N TYR A 84 8.13 1.22 -5.10
CA TYR A 84 9.15 1.48 -4.09
C TYR A 84 8.95 2.84 -3.39
N SER A 85 7.78 3.47 -3.54
CA SER A 85 7.40 4.67 -2.78
C SER A 85 5.89 4.76 -2.61
N ALA A 86 5.44 4.71 -1.35
CA ALA A 86 4.06 4.99 -0.96
C ALA A 86 3.76 6.50 -0.87
N GLY A 87 4.70 7.36 -1.26
CA GLY A 87 4.67 8.80 -1.02
C GLY A 87 5.07 9.16 0.41
N THR A 88 4.67 10.34 0.87
CA THR A 88 5.00 10.87 2.21
C THR A 88 3.77 11.42 2.95
N PHE A 89 2.58 11.14 2.42
CA PHE A 89 1.31 11.56 3.01
C PHE A 89 0.72 10.45 3.88
N VAL A 90 -0.57 10.56 4.21
CA VAL A 90 -1.29 9.63 5.11
C VAL A 90 -1.19 8.15 4.68
N CYS A 91 -1.07 7.86 3.37
CA CYS A 91 -0.89 6.50 2.88
C CYS A 91 0.43 5.87 3.38
N ASN A 92 1.54 6.60 3.26
CA ASN A 92 2.85 6.18 3.78
C ASN A 92 2.82 6.10 5.31
N HIS A 93 2.23 7.11 5.96
CA HIS A 93 2.07 7.13 7.41
C HIS A 93 1.38 5.86 7.92
N LEU A 94 0.27 5.47 7.30
CA LEU A 94 -0.49 4.28 7.68
C LEU A 94 0.30 3.00 7.43
N MET A 95 0.94 2.85 6.26
CA MET A 95 1.78 1.69 5.96
C MET A 95 2.94 1.56 6.94
N TYR A 96 3.64 2.67 7.23
CA TYR A 96 4.74 2.71 8.18
C TYR A 96 4.25 2.29 9.57
N GLY A 97 3.10 2.82 10.03
CA GLY A 97 2.51 2.47 11.31
C GLY A 97 2.18 0.98 11.44
N VAL A 98 1.63 0.33 10.40
CA VAL A 98 1.40 -1.13 10.41
C VAL A 98 2.72 -1.88 10.55
N LEU A 99 3.72 -1.53 9.74
CA LEU A 99 5.02 -2.24 9.74
C LEU A 99 5.81 -2.01 11.03
N TYR A 100 5.72 -0.80 11.60
CA TYR A 100 6.26 -0.50 12.92
C TYR A 100 5.61 -1.38 14.00
N LEU A 101 4.29 -1.55 13.98
CA LEU A 101 3.61 -2.43 14.96
C LEU A 101 4.01 -3.90 14.79
N ILE A 102 4.22 -4.36 13.55
CA ILE A 102 4.74 -5.71 13.29
C ILE A 102 6.13 -5.87 13.93
N ASP A 103 7.04 -4.93 13.69
CA ASP A 103 8.40 -4.96 14.24
C ASP A 103 8.41 -4.94 15.78
N ARG A 104 7.55 -4.11 16.39
CA ARG A 104 7.62 -3.82 17.83
C ARG A 104 6.76 -4.70 18.71
N MET A 105 5.64 -5.21 18.17
CA MET A 105 4.59 -5.82 18.98
C MET A 105 4.03 -7.13 18.40
N TYR A 106 3.96 -7.25 17.07
CA TYR A 106 3.26 -8.35 16.40
C TYR A 106 4.14 -9.04 15.35
N PRO A 107 5.27 -9.67 15.75
CA PRO A 107 6.27 -10.20 14.81
C PRO A 107 5.76 -11.31 13.89
N ASN A 108 4.64 -11.96 14.25
CA ASN A 108 4.01 -13.01 13.44
C ASN A 108 2.97 -12.47 12.44
N MET A 109 2.58 -11.20 12.54
CA MET A 109 1.61 -10.59 11.63
C MET A 109 2.31 -10.17 10.32
N LYS A 110 1.64 -10.39 9.19
CA LYS A 110 2.05 -9.82 7.90
C LYS A 110 1.33 -8.51 7.63
N GLY A 111 1.96 -7.60 6.91
CA GLY A 111 1.29 -6.37 6.51
C GLY A 111 1.97 -5.57 5.41
N GLY A 112 1.18 -4.69 4.81
CA GLY A 112 1.62 -3.84 3.72
C GLY A 112 0.48 -3.00 3.15
N PHE A 113 0.69 -2.46 1.96
CA PHE A 113 -0.19 -1.45 1.38
C PHE A 113 -0.37 -1.66 -0.13
N ILE A 114 -1.57 -1.39 -0.63
CA ILE A 114 -1.87 -1.33 -2.06
C ILE A 114 -2.46 0.04 -2.39
N HIS A 115 -1.85 0.72 -3.35
CA HIS A 115 -2.45 1.88 -4.00
C HIS A 115 -3.31 1.45 -5.19
N VAL A 116 -4.49 2.05 -5.29
CA VAL A 116 -5.42 1.86 -6.42
C VAL A 116 -5.54 3.16 -7.23
N PRO A 117 -5.79 3.08 -8.55
CA PRO A 117 -6.07 4.25 -9.38
C PRO A 117 -7.37 4.99 -9.00
N TYR A 118 -7.64 6.08 -9.72
CA TYR A 118 -8.97 6.67 -9.72
C TYR A 118 -10.02 5.74 -10.33
N LEU A 119 -11.27 5.92 -9.92
CA LEU A 119 -12.43 5.40 -10.64
C LEU A 119 -12.76 6.30 -11.85
N PRO A 120 -13.43 5.77 -12.90
CA PRO A 120 -13.79 6.56 -14.08
C PRO A 120 -14.59 7.83 -13.77
N GLU A 121 -15.51 7.77 -12.81
CA GLU A 121 -16.30 8.91 -12.34
C GLU A 121 -15.45 10.01 -11.68
N GLN A 122 -14.28 9.68 -11.13
CA GLN A 122 -13.38 10.63 -10.47
C GLN A 122 -12.49 11.39 -11.47
N VAL A 123 -12.47 11.00 -12.74
CA VAL A 123 -11.63 11.62 -13.79
C VAL A 123 -12.43 12.40 -14.84
N LEU A 124 -13.74 12.52 -14.66
CA LEU A 124 -14.58 13.36 -15.52
C LEU A 124 -14.01 14.80 -15.56
N GLY A 125 -13.72 15.29 -16.77
CA GLY A 125 -13.12 16.61 -16.99
C GLY A 125 -11.61 16.71 -16.76
N LYS A 126 -10.93 15.65 -16.30
CA LYS A 126 -9.47 15.62 -16.09
C LYS A 126 -8.77 15.01 -17.31
N LYS A 127 -8.19 15.86 -18.17
CA LYS A 127 -7.46 15.40 -19.36
C LYS A 127 -6.29 14.49 -18.98
N ASN A 128 -6.09 13.41 -19.73
CA ASN A 128 -4.99 12.44 -19.57
C ASN A 128 -4.86 11.81 -18.17
N MET A 129 -5.96 11.77 -17.40
CA MET A 129 -5.95 11.18 -16.07
C MET A 129 -6.36 9.70 -16.16
N PRO A 130 -5.48 8.75 -15.80
CA PRO A 130 -5.82 7.34 -15.83
C PRO A 130 -6.86 6.99 -14.74
N SER A 131 -7.63 5.94 -15.01
CA SER A 131 -8.60 5.37 -14.08
C SER A 131 -8.75 3.87 -14.33
N MET A 132 -9.39 3.17 -13.40
CA MET A 132 -9.68 1.73 -13.46
C MET A 132 -11.09 1.47 -12.97
N ALA A 133 -11.83 0.57 -13.62
CA ALA A 133 -13.18 0.23 -13.20
C ALA A 133 -13.18 -0.38 -11.80
N LEU A 134 -14.22 -0.07 -11.00
CA LEU A 134 -14.33 -0.59 -9.63
C LEU A 134 -14.29 -2.12 -9.58
N ALA A 135 -14.92 -2.80 -10.55
CA ALA A 135 -14.91 -4.25 -10.63
C ALA A 135 -13.49 -4.84 -10.84
N ASP A 136 -12.64 -4.16 -11.62
CA ASP A 136 -11.25 -4.57 -11.83
C ASP A 136 -10.42 -4.33 -10.55
N ILE A 137 -10.63 -3.21 -9.87
CA ILE A 137 -9.98 -2.93 -8.57
C ILE A 137 -10.35 -4.02 -7.55
N VAL A 138 -11.64 -4.37 -7.43
CA VAL A 138 -12.12 -5.44 -6.54
C VAL A 138 -11.49 -6.79 -6.91
N THR A 139 -11.43 -7.11 -8.19
CA THR A 139 -10.81 -8.35 -8.68
C THR A 139 -9.32 -8.40 -8.35
N ALA A 140 -8.61 -7.29 -8.53
CA ALA A 140 -7.20 -7.19 -8.22
C ALA A 140 -6.93 -7.33 -6.72
N LEU A 141 -7.68 -6.62 -5.86
CA LEU A 141 -7.54 -6.74 -4.41
C LEU A 141 -7.83 -8.17 -3.94
N THR A 142 -8.85 -8.82 -4.52
CA THR A 142 -9.15 -10.22 -4.22
C THR A 142 -7.99 -11.15 -4.58
N CYS A 143 -7.37 -10.96 -5.75
CA CYS A 143 -6.20 -11.75 -6.17
C CYS A 143 -4.98 -11.49 -5.27
N ALA A 144 -4.74 -10.23 -4.91
CA ALA A 144 -3.66 -9.85 -4.01
C ALA A 144 -3.83 -10.46 -2.61
N ILE A 145 -5.03 -10.41 -2.04
CA ILE A 145 -5.35 -11.03 -0.75
C ILE A 145 -5.14 -12.55 -0.82
N LYS A 146 -5.66 -13.19 -1.87
CA LYS A 146 -5.46 -14.63 -2.08
C LYS A 146 -3.97 -15.00 -2.11
N ALA A 147 -3.17 -14.25 -2.89
CA ALA A 147 -1.73 -14.47 -2.96
C ALA A 147 -1.02 -14.24 -1.62
N ALA A 148 -1.43 -13.24 -0.84
CA ALA A 148 -0.87 -12.97 0.48
C ALA A 148 -1.09 -14.11 1.48
N VAL A 149 -2.22 -14.82 1.33
CA VAL A 149 -2.58 -15.99 2.15
C VAL A 149 -1.86 -17.26 1.67
N GLU A 150 -1.84 -17.51 0.36
CA GLU A 150 -1.32 -18.78 -0.20
C GLU A 150 0.22 -18.86 -0.23
N TYR A 151 0.91 -17.72 -0.38
CA TYR A 151 2.36 -17.69 -0.50
C TYR A 151 3.01 -17.39 0.86
N THR A 152 3.73 -18.38 1.40
CA THR A 152 4.51 -18.23 2.63
C THR A 152 5.77 -17.40 2.39
N GLU A 153 6.42 -17.57 1.24
CA GLU A 153 7.58 -16.82 0.78
C GLU A 153 7.27 -16.10 -0.54
N ASP A 154 7.93 -14.96 -0.77
CA ASP A 154 7.78 -14.23 -2.03
C ASP A 154 8.54 -14.91 -3.18
N ILE A 155 8.01 -14.81 -4.39
CA ILE A 155 8.65 -15.37 -5.58
C ILE A 155 9.88 -14.55 -6.00
N LYS A 156 10.88 -15.20 -6.60
CA LYS A 156 12.15 -14.55 -7.00
C LYS A 156 12.14 -14.14 -8.47
N ILE A 157 11.45 -13.03 -8.77
CA ILE A 157 11.46 -12.40 -10.11
C ILE A 157 11.93 -10.93 -10.04
N PRO A 158 12.57 -10.39 -11.09
CA PRO A 158 12.84 -8.96 -11.16
C PRO A 158 11.52 -8.19 -11.33
N GLY A 159 11.47 -6.97 -10.80
CA GLY A 159 10.31 -6.11 -10.94
C GLY A 159 10.35 -4.90 -10.03
N GLY A 160 9.37 -4.02 -10.23
CA GLY A 160 9.17 -2.81 -9.44
C GLY A 160 9.74 -1.56 -10.09
N ARG A 161 9.23 -0.42 -9.62
CA ARG A 161 9.66 0.91 -10.06
C ARG A 161 9.78 1.86 -8.88
N ILE A 162 10.72 2.79 -8.99
CA ILE A 162 10.74 4.01 -8.20
C ILE A 162 9.96 5.02 -9.04
N ALA A 163 8.80 5.45 -8.54
CA ALA A 163 7.97 6.44 -9.20
C ALA A 163 8.43 7.86 -8.83
#